data_AF-A0A2V3TWZ1-F1
#
_entry.id   AF-A0A2V3TWZ1-F1
#
_cell.length_a   1.000
_cell.length_b   1.000
_cell.length_c   1.000
_cell.angle_alpha   90.00
_cell.angle_beta   90.00
_cell.angle_gamma   90.00
#
_symmetry.space_group_name_H-M   'P 1'
#
loop_
_entity.id
_entity.type
_entity.pdbx_description
1 polymer ?
#
loop_
_entity_poly.entity_id
_entity_poly.type
_entity_poly.pdbx_seq_one_letter_code
_entity_poly.pdbx_strand_id
1 'polypeptide(L)'
;MQTTITGTTLPVLQVNLEPGETIIAGPDQLSWLAGPVKLTTTTATAGSSGFWGSMGRALTGGGLFMTEFTAEGGSGLVAFTAQIPGSLHEVQVGGGRSYFIHHHGFLCATAGVELGIGFQQSLGAGIFGGDGFTLQKLSGTCTAWVELGGETVIYDLKAGEGLQVHPGHVGMFEDTVNFQLTTIRGVKNVLFGGDGLFLAQLTGPGKVWLQTLTAPKLAHALAHYLPKAER
;
A
#
# COMPACT_ATOMS: atom_id res chain seq x y z
N MET A 1 9.88 -19.95 -4.89
CA MET A 1 10.04 -18.74 -4.08
C MET A 1 9.71 -19.08 -2.64
N GLN A 2 10.60 -18.74 -1.71
CA GLN A 2 10.36 -18.93 -0.27
C GLN A 2 10.45 -17.59 0.44
N THR A 3 9.45 -17.28 1.27
CA THR A 3 9.39 -16.02 2.02
C THR A 3 9.48 -16.25 3.51
N THR A 4 10.06 -15.28 4.22
CA THR A 4 10.14 -15.30 5.69
C THR A 4 9.98 -13.88 6.21
N ILE A 5 9.09 -13.70 7.18
CA ILE A 5 8.93 -12.44 7.90
C ILE A 5 9.64 -12.57 9.25
N THR A 6 10.65 -11.73 9.48
CA THR A 6 11.44 -11.70 10.71
C THR A 6 11.17 -10.41 11.47
N GLY A 7 10.92 -10.50 12.78
CA GLY A 7 10.62 -9.36 13.64
C GLY A 7 9.13 -9.23 13.95
N THR A 8 8.80 -8.28 14.84
CA THR A 8 7.44 -8.05 15.30
C THR A 8 6.96 -6.64 14.97
N THR A 9 7.63 -5.62 15.52
CA THR A 9 7.23 -4.22 15.39
C THR A 9 7.83 -3.52 14.17
N LEU A 10 9.03 -3.92 13.76
CA LEU A 10 9.69 -3.44 12.54
C LEU A 10 10.12 -4.67 11.73
N PRO A 11 9.13 -5.41 11.19
CA PRO A 11 9.40 -6.65 10.49
C PRO A 11 10.19 -6.43 9.20
N VAL A 12 10.89 -7.48 8.79
CA VAL A 12 11.59 -7.61 7.51
C VAL A 12 11.01 -8.78 6.76
N LEU A 13 10.61 -8.56 5.51
CA LEU A 13 10.31 -9.62 4.55
C LEU A 13 11.59 -10.01 3.80
N GLN A 14 11.99 -11.27 3.91
CA GLN A 14 13.07 -11.87 3.14
C GLN A 14 12.47 -12.79 2.08
N VAL A 15 12.80 -12.55 0.82
CA VAL A 15 12.33 -13.33 -0.34
C VAL A 15 13.53 -14.05 -0.96
N ASN A 16 13.58 -15.37 -0.80
CA ASN A 16 14.54 -16.23 -1.48
C ASN A 16 13.96 -16.63 -2.84
N LEU A 17 14.67 -16.22 -3.89
CA LEU A 17 14.36 -16.44 -5.30
C LEU A 17 15.21 -17.60 -5.82
N GLU A 18 14.55 -18.59 -6.42
CA GLU A 18 15.23 -19.58 -7.25
C GLU A 18 15.62 -18.98 -8.62
N PRO A 19 16.57 -19.58 -9.36
CA PRO A 19 16.95 -19.09 -10.68
C PRO A 19 15.74 -18.90 -11.60
N GLY A 20 15.60 -17.68 -12.14
CA GLY A 20 14.49 -17.28 -13.01
C GLY A 20 13.25 -16.73 -12.28
N GLU A 21 13.20 -16.79 -10.94
CA GLU A 21 12.11 -16.20 -10.18
C GLU A 21 12.26 -14.68 -10.03
N THR A 22 11.11 -14.01 -9.99
CA THR A 22 11.01 -12.55 -9.94
C THR A 22 10.08 -12.09 -8.83
N ILE A 23 10.52 -11.07 -8.09
CA ILE A 23 9.67 -10.27 -7.20
C ILE A 23 9.60 -8.83 -7.72
N ILE A 24 8.47 -8.16 -7.58
CA ILE A 24 8.20 -6.82 -8.08
C ILE A 24 7.96 -5.88 -6.90
N ALA A 25 8.66 -4.74 -6.86
CA ALA A 25 8.47 -3.73 -5.81
C ALA A 25 8.70 -2.31 -6.34
N GLY A 26 8.28 -1.30 -5.58
CA GLY A 26 8.72 0.08 -5.83
C GLY A 26 10.24 0.20 -5.67
N PRO A 27 10.93 1.09 -6.42
CA PRO A 27 12.38 1.23 -6.32
C PRO A 27 12.85 1.68 -4.92
N ASP A 28 11.98 2.37 -4.18
CA ASP A 28 12.19 2.87 -2.82
C ASP A 28 12.03 1.80 -1.73
N GLN A 29 11.52 0.61 -2.08
CA GLN A 29 11.21 -0.45 -1.11
C GLN A 29 12.40 -1.37 -0.83
N LEU A 30 13.38 -1.45 -1.73
CA LEU A 30 14.54 -2.33 -1.59
C LEU A 30 15.35 -1.96 -0.33
N SER A 31 15.64 -2.95 0.53
CA SER A 31 16.53 -2.77 1.68
C SER A 31 17.92 -3.37 1.46
N TRP A 32 17.99 -4.66 1.10
CA TRP A 32 19.26 -5.31 0.71
C TRP A 32 19.02 -6.50 -0.22
N LEU A 33 20.09 -6.94 -0.88
CA LEU A 33 20.11 -8.07 -1.80
C LEU A 33 21.35 -8.95 -1.58
N ALA A 34 21.26 -10.22 -1.93
CA ALA A 34 22.41 -11.14 -1.99
C ALA A 34 22.26 -12.11 -3.17
N GLY A 35 23.39 -12.56 -3.72
CA GLY A 35 23.40 -13.42 -4.91
C GLY A 35 23.19 -12.63 -6.21
N PRO A 36 23.05 -13.34 -7.36
CA PRO A 36 23.04 -12.71 -8.66
C PRO A 36 21.63 -12.23 -9.05
N VAL A 37 21.15 -11.18 -8.37
CA VAL A 37 19.84 -10.56 -8.64
C VAL A 37 19.99 -9.39 -9.61
N LYS A 38 19.29 -9.45 -10.75
CA LYS A 38 19.20 -8.37 -11.72
C LYS A 38 17.96 -7.53 -11.48
N LEU A 39 18.13 -6.21 -11.61
CA LEU A 39 17.07 -5.23 -11.45
C LEU A 39 16.67 -4.67 -12.81
N THR A 40 15.37 -4.71 -13.12
CA THR A 40 14.80 -4.09 -14.32
C THR A 40 13.67 -3.16 -13.91
N THR A 41 13.89 -1.85 -14.01
CA THR A 41 12.86 -0.85 -13.71
C THR A 41 12.06 -0.53 -14.96
N THR A 42 10.74 -0.65 -14.87
CA THR A 42 9.83 -0.26 -15.95
C THR A 42 8.93 0.89 -15.51
N THR A 43 8.68 1.81 -16.43
CA THR A 43 7.68 2.88 -16.30
C THR A 43 6.26 2.40 -16.63
N ALA A 44 6.05 1.08 -16.66
CA ALA A 44 4.79 0.44 -16.97
C ALA A 44 4.23 -0.21 -15.71
N THR A 45 2.91 -0.24 -15.60
CA THR A 45 2.15 -1.03 -14.62
C THR A 45 2.84 -2.37 -14.38
N ALA A 46 3.08 -2.73 -13.10
CA ALA A 46 3.63 -4.03 -12.74
C ALA A 46 2.95 -5.15 -13.57
N GLY A 47 3.74 -6.09 -14.08
CA GLY A 47 3.23 -7.20 -14.89
C GLY A 47 3.46 -7.13 -16.39
N SER A 48 4.19 -6.14 -16.93
CA SER A 48 4.51 -6.10 -18.37
C SER A 48 6.01 -5.96 -18.66
N SER A 49 6.76 -7.05 -18.54
CA SER A 49 8.15 -7.12 -18.98
C SER A 49 8.52 -8.56 -19.36
N GLY A 50 8.08 -8.96 -20.55
CA GLY A 50 8.37 -10.26 -21.16
C GLY A 50 7.76 -10.41 -22.56
N PHE A 51 8.54 -10.05 -23.60
CA PHE A 51 8.42 -10.40 -25.03
C PHE A 51 7.11 -10.18 -25.84
N TRP A 52 5.99 -9.81 -25.23
CA TRP A 52 4.77 -9.41 -25.94
C TRP A 52 4.15 -8.21 -25.21
N GLY A 53 4.56 -6.98 -25.50
CA GLY A 53 4.10 -6.34 -26.72
C GLY A 53 3.08 -5.27 -26.36
N SER A 54 3.58 -4.08 -26.01
CA SER A 54 3.12 -2.79 -26.55
C SER A 54 1.63 -2.37 -26.51
N MET A 55 0.71 -3.11 -25.89
CA MET A 55 -0.74 -2.86 -25.95
C MET A 55 -1.43 -2.83 -24.57
N GLY A 56 -0.80 -2.18 -23.58
CA GLY A 56 -1.44 -1.80 -22.30
C GLY A 56 -1.04 -0.40 -21.85
N ARG A 57 -0.58 0.42 -22.78
CA ARG A 57 0.37 1.51 -22.53
C ARG A 57 -0.20 2.85 -22.03
N ALA A 58 -1.46 2.97 -21.60
CA ALA A 58 -1.99 4.34 -21.42
C ALA A 58 -3.15 4.61 -20.45
N LEU A 59 -3.78 3.64 -19.76
CA LEU A 59 -5.12 3.90 -19.18
C LEU A 59 -5.28 3.67 -17.67
N THR A 60 -4.21 3.82 -16.88
CA THR A 60 -4.31 3.86 -15.40
C THR A 60 -3.62 5.09 -14.80
N GLY A 61 -3.86 6.28 -15.38
CA GLY A 61 -3.95 7.56 -14.66
C GLY A 61 -2.80 8.08 -13.76
N GLY A 62 -1.65 7.41 -13.64
CA GLY A 62 -0.56 7.87 -12.77
C GLY A 62 0.55 6.83 -12.61
N GLY A 63 1.29 6.55 -13.68
CA GLY A 63 2.27 5.46 -13.76
C GLY A 63 3.15 5.34 -12.52
N LEU A 64 3.01 4.21 -11.81
CA LEU A 64 3.89 3.84 -10.71
C LEU A 64 5.15 3.21 -11.29
N PHE A 65 6.32 3.69 -10.89
CA PHE A 65 7.61 3.09 -11.27
C PHE A 65 7.78 1.80 -10.48
N MET A 66 7.93 0.68 -11.19
CA MET A 66 8.10 -0.63 -10.56
C MET A 66 9.42 -1.26 -11.01
N THR A 67 10.08 -1.94 -10.09
CA THR A 67 11.33 -2.67 -10.33
C THR A 67 11.08 -4.16 -10.17
N GLU A 68 11.46 -4.91 -11.19
CA GLU A 68 11.53 -6.37 -11.17
C GLU A 68 12.91 -6.79 -10.68
N PHE A 69 12.94 -7.63 -9.65
CA PHE A 69 14.13 -8.23 -9.08
C PHE A 69 14.14 -9.71 -9.44
N THR A 70 15.02 -10.10 -10.36
CA THR A 70 15.06 -11.45 -10.92
C THR A 70 16.38 -12.13 -10.58
N ALA A 71 16.33 -13.35 -10.05
CA ALA A 71 17.54 -14.14 -9.81
C ALA A 71 18.06 -14.74 -11.13
N GLU A 72 19.21 -14.28 -11.62
CA GLU A 72 19.83 -14.73 -12.88
C GLU A 72 21.16 -15.45 -12.60
N GLY A 73 21.32 -16.70 -13.04
CA GLY A 73 22.59 -17.43 -12.89
C GLY A 73 22.83 -18.04 -11.50
N GLY A 74 21.84 -17.99 -10.61
CA GLY A 74 21.86 -18.63 -9.29
C GLY A 74 20.70 -18.17 -8.42
N SER A 75 20.52 -18.78 -7.25
CA SER A 75 19.51 -18.32 -6.28
C SER A 75 19.90 -16.96 -5.68
N GLY A 76 18.92 -16.12 -5.39
CA GLY A 76 19.11 -14.77 -4.87
C GLY A 76 18.21 -14.48 -3.67
N LEU A 77 18.59 -13.47 -2.89
CA LEU A 77 17.80 -12.94 -1.77
C LEU A 77 17.48 -11.47 -2.06
N VAL A 78 16.23 -11.10 -1.86
CA VAL A 78 15.78 -9.69 -1.81
C VAL A 78 15.07 -9.47 -0.49
N ALA A 79 15.39 -8.38 0.19
CA ALA A 79 14.78 -8.05 1.48
C ALA A 79 14.13 -6.66 1.47
N PHE A 80 13.00 -6.58 2.15
CA PHE A 80 12.18 -5.38 2.31
C PHE A 80 11.88 -5.18 3.80
N THR A 81 12.18 -4.01 4.35
CA THR A 81 11.92 -3.65 5.75
C THR A 81 10.67 -2.79 5.86
N ALA A 82 9.91 -2.95 6.94
CA ALA A 82 8.84 -2.00 7.27
C ALA A 82 9.37 -0.56 7.36
N GLN A 83 8.69 0.37 6.72
CA GLN A 83 9.03 1.80 6.70
C GLN A 83 8.68 2.50 8.01
N ILE A 84 7.61 2.05 8.67
CA ILE A 84 7.14 2.53 9.97
C ILE A 84 6.88 1.35 10.91
N PRO A 85 6.87 1.55 12.25
CA PRO A 85 6.43 0.52 13.18
C PRO A 85 5.07 -0.02 12.75
N GLY A 86 4.95 -1.33 12.54
CA GLY A 86 3.82 -1.93 11.86
C GLY A 86 3.93 -3.45 11.65
N SER A 87 3.13 -3.94 10.70
CA SER A 87 3.02 -5.35 10.37
C SER A 87 2.97 -5.55 8.85
N LEU A 88 3.48 -6.69 8.37
CA LEU A 88 3.41 -7.08 6.96
C LEU A 88 2.34 -8.16 6.78
N HIS A 89 1.45 -7.95 5.82
CA HIS A 89 0.35 -8.86 5.50
C HIS A 89 0.58 -9.48 4.14
N GLU A 90 0.67 -10.81 4.09
CA GLU A 90 0.63 -11.56 2.84
C GLU A 90 -0.82 -11.71 2.38
N VAL A 91 -1.12 -11.32 1.14
CA VAL A 91 -2.44 -11.42 0.54
C VAL A 91 -2.39 -12.12 -0.81
N GLN A 92 -3.38 -12.99 -1.05
CA GLN A 92 -3.55 -13.67 -2.33
C GLN A 92 -4.52 -12.86 -3.20
N VAL A 93 -4.06 -12.47 -4.38
CA VAL A 93 -4.79 -11.66 -5.38
C VAL A 93 -5.14 -12.55 -6.57
N GLY A 94 -6.36 -12.44 -7.07
CA GLY A 94 -6.87 -13.28 -8.16
C GLY A 94 -7.98 -14.24 -7.69
N GLY A 95 -8.57 -14.96 -8.65
CA GLY A 95 -9.73 -15.82 -8.38
C GLY A 95 -10.96 -15.05 -7.88
N GLY A 96 -11.13 -13.80 -8.33
CA GLY A 96 -12.19 -12.90 -7.88
C GLY A 96 -11.88 -12.09 -6.62
N ARG A 97 -10.64 -12.15 -6.09
CA ARG A 97 -10.19 -11.31 -4.97
C ARG A 97 -9.28 -10.19 -5.47
N SER A 98 -9.66 -8.96 -5.19
CA SER A 98 -8.78 -7.79 -5.31
C SER A 98 -8.94 -6.88 -4.09
N TYR A 99 -8.00 -5.98 -3.87
CA TYR A 99 -7.97 -5.15 -2.67
C TYR A 99 -7.78 -3.68 -3.02
N PHE A 100 -8.28 -2.81 -2.15
CA PHE A 100 -7.85 -1.43 -2.07
C PHE A 100 -6.90 -1.29 -0.89
N ILE A 101 -5.76 -0.66 -1.11
CA ILE A 101 -4.72 -0.43 -0.10
C ILE A 101 -4.40 1.06 -0.02
N HIS A 102 -4.02 1.53 1.17
CA HIS A 102 -3.43 2.86 1.31
C HIS A 102 -2.20 2.98 0.38
N HIS A 103 -1.99 4.14 -0.25
CA HIS A 103 -0.94 4.28 -1.29
C HIS A 103 0.52 4.04 -0.82
N HIS A 104 0.78 4.13 0.49
CA HIS A 104 2.06 3.75 1.10
C HIS A 104 2.10 2.29 1.59
N GLY A 105 1.03 1.52 1.41
CA GLY A 105 0.93 0.16 1.93
C GLY A 105 1.52 -0.90 1.03
N PHE A 106 1.71 -0.65 -0.27
CA PHE A 106 2.28 -1.66 -1.17
C PHE A 106 3.78 -1.86 -0.88
N LEU A 107 4.18 -3.07 -0.48
CA LEU A 107 5.58 -3.42 -0.26
C LEU A 107 6.18 -4.09 -1.51
N CYS A 108 5.69 -5.28 -1.87
CA CYS A 108 6.11 -6.02 -3.04
C CYS A 108 5.06 -7.06 -3.45
N ALA A 109 5.21 -7.67 -4.62
CA ALA A 109 4.36 -8.77 -5.07
C ALA A 109 5.06 -9.66 -6.11
N THR A 110 4.55 -10.88 -6.30
CA THR A 110 4.99 -11.76 -7.39
C THR A 110 4.56 -11.22 -8.76
N ALA A 111 5.10 -11.82 -9.82
CA ALA A 111 4.62 -11.55 -11.18
C ALA A 111 3.10 -11.73 -11.31
N GLY A 112 2.47 -10.93 -12.18
CA GLY A 112 1.02 -10.92 -12.40
C GLY A 112 0.23 -9.93 -11.53
N VAL A 113 0.92 -9.14 -10.70
CA VAL A 113 0.32 -8.04 -9.94
C VAL A 113 -0.02 -6.87 -10.84
N GLU A 114 -1.20 -6.27 -10.64
CA GLU A 114 -1.60 -5.02 -11.27
C GLU A 114 -1.86 -3.99 -10.17
N LEU A 115 -1.17 -2.85 -10.22
CA LEU A 115 -1.32 -1.78 -9.26
C LEU A 115 -1.74 -0.50 -9.99
N GLY A 116 -2.82 0.12 -9.54
CA GLY A 116 -3.33 1.36 -10.11
C GLY A 116 -3.98 2.25 -9.06
N ILE A 117 -4.28 3.49 -9.42
CA ILE A 117 -5.03 4.39 -8.53
C ILE A 117 -6.49 3.92 -8.49
N GLY A 118 -6.95 3.51 -7.31
CA GLY A 118 -8.32 3.05 -7.08
C GLY A 118 -9.25 4.15 -6.61
N PHE A 119 -8.72 5.11 -5.85
CA PHE A 119 -9.44 6.30 -5.39
C PHE A 119 -8.44 7.41 -5.09
N GLN A 120 -8.78 8.64 -5.45
CA GLN A 120 -7.98 9.81 -5.09
C GLN A 120 -8.90 10.99 -4.81
N GLN A 121 -8.75 11.60 -3.64
CA GLN A 121 -9.46 12.82 -3.28
C GLN A 121 -8.51 13.78 -2.58
N SER A 122 -8.45 15.01 -3.07
CA SER A 122 -7.75 16.09 -2.37
C SER A 122 -8.51 16.40 -1.07
N LEU A 123 -7.89 16.07 0.04
CA LEU A 123 -8.28 16.48 1.37
C LEU A 123 -7.19 17.47 1.79
N GLY A 124 -7.55 18.74 2.01
CA GLY A 124 -6.65 19.89 2.00
C GLY A 124 -5.28 19.70 2.69
N ALA A 125 -4.30 20.50 2.26
CA ALA A 125 -2.86 20.30 2.50
C ALA A 125 -2.41 20.05 3.95
N GLY A 126 -3.20 20.43 4.96
CA GLY A 126 -2.84 20.27 6.37
C GLY A 126 -2.85 18.82 6.91
N ILE A 127 -3.65 17.90 6.35
CA ILE A 127 -3.90 16.58 6.96
C ILE A 127 -3.16 15.43 6.26
N PHE A 128 -2.91 15.57 4.96
CA PHE A 128 -2.35 14.49 4.12
C PHE A 128 -1.07 14.91 3.40
N GLY A 129 -0.28 15.81 4.01
CA GLY A 129 1.02 16.22 3.47
C GLY A 129 0.97 16.98 2.14
N GLY A 130 -0.21 17.43 1.70
CA GLY A 130 -0.40 18.10 0.40
C GLY A 130 -0.97 17.19 -0.70
N ASP A 131 -0.74 15.89 -0.62
CA ASP A 131 -1.07 14.93 -1.69
C ASP A 131 -2.52 14.41 -1.64
N GLY A 132 -3.21 14.64 -0.52
CA GLY A 132 -4.59 14.19 -0.30
C GLY A 132 -4.67 12.72 0.10
N PHE A 133 -5.87 12.13 0.01
CA PHE A 133 -6.09 10.73 0.33
C PHE A 133 -6.18 9.89 -0.94
N THR A 134 -5.26 8.94 -1.07
CA THR A 134 -5.13 8.05 -2.23
C THR A 134 -5.15 6.60 -1.78
N LEU A 135 -6.02 5.82 -2.43
CA LEU A 135 -6.03 4.36 -2.36
C LEU A 135 -5.53 3.82 -3.70
N GLN A 136 -4.67 2.81 -3.62
CA GLN A 136 -4.30 2.01 -4.77
C GLN A 136 -5.18 0.77 -4.84
N LYS A 137 -5.59 0.39 -6.05
CA LYS A 137 -6.22 -0.89 -6.33
C LYS A 137 -5.13 -1.90 -6.68
N LEU A 138 -5.14 -3.01 -5.94
CA LEU A 138 -4.26 -4.16 -6.09
C LEU A 138 -5.07 -5.32 -6.71
N SER A 139 -4.82 -5.62 -7.98
CA SER A 139 -5.51 -6.66 -8.78
C SER A 139 -4.52 -7.58 -9.51
N GLY A 140 -5.04 -8.41 -10.42
CA GLY A 140 -4.25 -9.39 -11.18
C GLY A 140 -4.34 -10.80 -10.60
N THR A 141 -3.27 -11.59 -10.74
CA THR A 141 -3.15 -12.94 -10.17
C THR A 141 -1.74 -13.10 -9.62
N CYS A 142 -1.59 -12.89 -8.30
CA CYS A 142 -0.29 -12.84 -7.64
C CYS A 142 -0.43 -13.05 -6.12
N THR A 143 0.71 -13.25 -5.45
CA THR A 143 0.84 -13.01 -4.02
C THR A 143 1.45 -11.63 -3.81
N ALA A 144 0.90 -10.85 -2.90
CA ALA A 144 1.38 -9.51 -2.57
C ALA A 144 1.62 -9.37 -1.06
N TRP A 145 2.53 -8.48 -0.69
CA TRP A 145 2.81 -8.11 0.68
C TRP A 145 2.47 -6.64 0.88
N VAL A 146 1.70 -6.36 1.93
CA VAL A 146 1.18 -5.05 2.27
C VAL A 146 1.66 -4.66 3.67
N GLU A 147 2.27 -3.48 3.81
CA GLU A 147 2.64 -2.90 5.09
C GLU A 147 1.46 -2.10 5.68
N LEU A 148 1.11 -2.40 6.94
CA LEU A 148 0.14 -1.64 7.72
C LEU A 148 0.80 -1.04 8.96
N GLY A 149 0.56 0.25 9.21
CA GLY A 149 1.14 1.00 10.32
C GLY A 149 0.58 0.62 11.69
N GLY A 150 1.47 0.33 12.62
CA GLY A 150 1.16 -0.10 13.98
C GLY A 150 0.48 -1.47 14.01
N GLU A 151 -0.37 -1.65 15.01
CA GLU A 151 -1.23 -2.83 15.12
C GLU A 151 -2.35 -2.80 14.07
N THR A 152 -2.77 -4.00 13.64
CA THR A 152 -3.86 -4.19 12.67
C THR A 152 -5.14 -4.66 13.36
N VAL A 153 -6.25 -3.98 13.09
CA VAL A 153 -7.58 -4.38 13.57
C VAL A 153 -8.44 -4.79 12.38
N ILE A 154 -8.93 -6.03 12.39
CA ILE A 154 -9.66 -6.60 11.26
C ILE A 154 -11.16 -6.66 11.58
N TYR A 155 -11.97 -6.13 10.68
CA TYR A 155 -13.43 -6.26 10.70
C TYR A 155 -13.89 -7.10 9.51
N ASP A 156 -14.82 -8.01 9.74
CA ASP A 156 -15.52 -8.76 8.69
C ASP A 156 -16.95 -8.21 8.61
N LEU A 157 -17.18 -7.32 7.65
CA LEU A 157 -18.45 -6.63 7.51
C LEU A 157 -19.43 -7.52 6.74
N LYS A 158 -20.62 -7.73 7.30
CA LYS A 158 -21.70 -8.41 6.59
C LYS A 158 -22.29 -7.49 5.51
N ALA A 159 -23.08 -8.06 4.60
CA ALA A 159 -23.77 -7.28 3.57
C ALA A 159 -24.63 -6.17 4.20
N GLY A 160 -24.37 -4.92 3.83
CA GLY A 160 -25.05 -3.74 4.38
C GLY A 160 -24.57 -3.27 5.76
N GLU A 161 -23.66 -3.99 6.41
CA GLU A 161 -23.03 -3.55 7.66
C GLU A 161 -22.04 -2.42 7.39
N GLY A 162 -22.13 -1.33 8.15
CA GLY A 162 -21.36 -0.12 7.94
C GLY A 162 -20.34 0.14 9.05
N LEU A 163 -19.18 0.68 8.67
CA LEU A 163 -18.12 1.11 9.57
C LEU A 163 -17.64 2.51 9.17
N GLN A 164 -17.63 3.45 10.12
CA GLN A 164 -17.12 4.81 9.91
C GLN A 164 -15.73 4.94 10.53
N VAL A 165 -14.76 5.36 9.71
CA VAL A 165 -13.34 5.40 10.09
C VAL A 165 -12.72 6.70 9.61
N HIS A 166 -11.83 7.29 10.40
CA HIS A 166 -11.00 8.39 9.89
C HIS A 166 -10.11 7.88 8.72
N PRO A 167 -10.09 8.51 7.54
CA PRO A 167 -9.50 7.92 6.32
C PRO A 167 -8.07 7.41 6.47
N GLY A 168 -7.21 8.14 7.19
CA GLY A 168 -5.82 7.70 7.42
C GLY A 168 -5.65 6.36 8.15
N HIS A 169 -6.68 5.87 8.84
CA HIS A 169 -6.67 4.56 9.51
C HIS A 169 -7.15 3.41 8.61
N VAL A 170 -7.67 3.71 7.41
CA VAL A 170 -8.02 2.69 6.41
C VAL A 170 -6.72 2.18 5.79
N GLY A 171 -6.31 0.96 6.18
CA GLY A 171 -5.09 0.33 5.71
C GLY A 171 -5.31 -0.45 4.41
N MET A 172 -6.22 -1.42 4.45
CA MET A 172 -6.57 -2.29 3.33
C MET A 172 -8.03 -2.76 3.44
N PHE A 173 -8.71 -3.03 2.33
CA PHE A 173 -10.01 -3.69 2.32
C PHE A 173 -10.25 -4.48 1.02
N GLU A 174 -11.10 -5.51 1.10
CA GLU A 174 -11.54 -6.29 -0.07
C GLU A 174 -12.37 -5.42 -1.02
N ASP A 175 -12.25 -5.64 -2.33
CA ASP A 175 -12.97 -4.88 -3.36
C ASP A 175 -14.50 -4.99 -3.32
N THR A 176 -15.03 -5.96 -2.56
CA THR A 176 -16.45 -6.10 -2.28
C THR A 176 -16.97 -5.10 -1.26
N VAL A 177 -16.07 -4.46 -0.48
CA VAL A 177 -16.43 -3.42 0.49
C VAL A 177 -16.57 -2.09 -0.23
N ASN A 178 -17.77 -1.52 -0.13
CA ASN A 178 -18.09 -0.23 -0.71
C ASN A 178 -17.47 0.91 0.11
N PHE A 179 -16.72 1.80 -0.53
CA PHE A 179 -15.98 2.90 0.10
C PHE A 179 -16.48 4.28 -0.33
N GLN A 180 -16.84 5.13 0.63
CA GLN A 180 -17.18 6.54 0.39
C GLN A 180 -16.49 7.46 1.39
N LEU A 181 -16.04 8.63 0.94
CA LEU A 181 -15.71 9.73 1.85
C LEU A 181 -16.95 10.56 2.17
N THR A 182 -17.15 10.80 3.46
CA THR A 182 -18.25 11.60 4.02
C THR A 182 -17.67 12.71 4.89
N THR A 183 -18.38 13.84 4.99
CA THR A 183 -17.99 14.96 5.85
C THR A 183 -19.07 15.20 6.89
N ILE A 184 -18.73 15.06 8.17
CA ILE A 184 -19.60 15.47 9.27
C ILE A 184 -19.41 16.97 9.49
N ARG A 185 -20.45 17.74 9.18
CA ARG A 185 -20.50 19.19 9.41
C ARG A 185 -20.77 19.49 10.89
N GLY A 186 -20.31 20.65 11.36
CA GLY A 186 -20.58 21.13 12.72
C GLY A 186 -19.63 20.61 13.81
N VAL A 187 -18.69 19.73 13.46
CA VAL A 187 -17.58 19.36 14.35
C VAL A 187 -16.42 20.32 14.08
N LYS A 188 -16.16 21.22 15.04
CA LYS A 188 -14.96 22.07 15.01
C LYS A 188 -13.73 21.18 15.13
N ASN A 189 -12.94 21.12 14.08
CA ASN A 189 -11.76 20.28 14.06
C ASN A 189 -10.53 21.12 14.43
N VAL A 190 -10.30 21.27 15.74
CA VAL A 190 -9.26 22.17 16.31
C VAL A 190 -7.86 21.81 15.81
N LEU A 191 -7.61 20.53 15.52
CA LEU A 191 -6.36 20.03 14.95
C LEU A 191 -6.13 20.49 13.49
N PHE A 192 -7.15 20.93 12.75
CA PHE A 192 -7.08 21.07 11.29
C PHE A 192 -7.76 22.32 10.71
N GLY A 193 -8.06 23.32 11.56
CA GLY A 193 -8.39 24.68 11.12
C GLY A 193 -9.65 24.85 10.26
N GLY A 194 -10.57 23.88 10.26
CA GLY A 194 -11.81 23.90 9.47
C GLY A 194 -13.03 23.33 10.19
N ASP A 195 -14.22 23.63 9.65
CA ASP A 195 -15.51 23.11 10.13
C ASP A 195 -15.87 21.81 9.40
N GLY A 196 -15.32 20.69 9.87
CA GLY A 196 -15.70 19.37 9.38
C GLY A 196 -14.74 18.25 9.77
N LEU A 197 -15.30 17.08 10.04
CA LEU A 197 -14.56 15.83 10.19
C LEU A 197 -14.80 14.95 8.96
N PHE A 198 -13.73 14.58 8.25
CA PHE A 198 -13.80 13.62 7.16
C PHE A 198 -13.77 12.20 7.71
N LEU A 199 -14.76 11.38 7.31
CA LEU A 199 -14.83 9.96 7.63
C LEU A 199 -14.99 9.15 6.36
N ALA A 200 -14.26 8.06 6.27
CA ALA A 200 -14.52 6.97 5.34
C ALA A 200 -15.69 6.13 5.87
N GLN A 201 -16.73 5.99 5.07
CA GLN A 201 -17.80 5.02 5.25
C GLN A 201 -17.43 3.77 4.44
N LEU A 202 -17.25 2.66 5.14
CA LEU A 202 -17.03 1.33 4.57
C LEU A 202 -18.31 0.53 4.78
N THR A 203 -18.82 -0.11 3.74
CA THR A 203 -20.05 -0.91 3.81
C THR A 203 -19.84 -2.27 3.18
N GLY A 204 -20.08 -3.34 3.94
CA GLY A 204 -19.84 -4.71 3.50
C GLY A 204 -20.78 -5.18 2.38
N PRO A 205 -20.53 -6.40 1.85
CA PRO A 205 -19.75 -7.45 2.51
C PRO A 205 -18.25 -7.38 2.26
N GLY A 206 -17.46 -7.87 3.23
CA GLY A 206 -16.02 -8.11 3.05
C GLY A 206 -15.18 -7.65 4.23
N LYS A 207 -13.89 -7.96 4.16
CA LYS A 207 -12.92 -7.66 5.22
C LYS A 207 -12.31 -6.27 5.06
N VAL A 208 -12.09 -5.63 6.20
CA VAL A 208 -11.42 -4.33 6.35
C VAL A 208 -10.31 -4.48 7.38
N TRP A 209 -9.09 -4.08 7.01
CA TRP A 209 -7.93 -3.98 7.88
C TRP A 209 -7.66 -2.52 8.21
N LEU A 210 -7.82 -2.16 9.48
CA LEU A 210 -7.50 -0.85 10.00
C LEU A 210 -6.11 -0.85 10.61
N GLN A 211 -5.38 0.25 10.41
CA GLN A 211 -4.05 0.48 10.94
C GLN A 211 -4.12 1.46 12.12
N THR A 212 -3.41 1.19 13.21
CA THR A 212 -3.46 2.05 14.41
C THR A 212 -2.48 3.21 14.34
N LEU A 213 -1.37 3.08 13.60
CA LEU A 213 -0.42 4.16 13.33
C LEU A 213 -0.62 4.66 11.90
N THR A 214 -0.65 5.99 11.75
CA THR A 214 -0.73 6.62 10.42
C THR A 214 0.43 7.61 10.29
N ALA A 215 1.10 7.62 9.13
CA ALA A 215 2.23 8.51 8.89
C ALA A 215 1.87 10.00 9.13
N PRO A 216 0.69 10.51 8.71
CA PRO A 216 0.33 11.90 9.02
C PRO A 216 0.16 12.20 10.50
N LYS A 217 -0.43 11.28 11.29
CA LYS A 217 -0.55 11.46 12.74
C LYS A 217 0.80 11.39 13.44
N LEU A 218 1.67 10.48 13.00
CA LEU A 218 3.04 10.38 13.51
C LEU A 218 3.83 11.67 13.22
N ALA A 219 3.79 12.15 11.97
CA ALA A 219 4.43 13.40 11.58
C ALA A 219 3.90 14.59 12.39
N HIS A 220 2.58 14.69 12.58
CA HIS A 220 1.97 15.73 13.41
C HIS A 220 2.43 15.66 14.88
N ALA A 221 2.49 14.48 15.47
CA ALA A 221 2.96 14.29 16.84
C ALA A 221 4.44 14.69 17.01
N LEU A 222 5.25 14.52 15.98
CA LEU A 222 6.67 14.91 15.96
C LEU A 222 6.89 16.38 15.59
N ALA A 223 5.91 17.03 14.95
CA ALA A 223 6.07 18.35 14.33
C ALA A 223 6.58 19.44 15.27
N HIS A 224 6.23 19.41 16.56
CA HIS A 224 6.71 20.38 17.54
C HIS A 224 8.22 20.29 17.83
N TYR A 225 8.84 19.13 17.57
CA TYR A 225 10.26 18.88 17.78
C TYR A 225 11.10 19.07 16.52
N LEU A 226 10.47 19.20 15.36
CA LEU A 226 11.16 19.42 14.09
C LEU A 226 11.51 20.92 13.95
N PRO A 227 12.66 21.25 13.34
CA PRO A 227 12.98 22.63 13.00
C PRO A 227 11.85 23.21 12.16
N LYS A 228 11.39 24.42 12.50
CA LYS A 228 10.52 25.15 11.59
C LYS A 228 11.34 25.47 10.36
N ALA A 229 10.86 25.07 9.17
CA ALA A 229 11.48 25.46 7.93
C ALA A 229 11.62 26.99 7.90
N GLU A 230 12.85 27.50 7.89
CA GLU A 230 13.11 28.91 7.58
C GLU A 230 12.61 29.12 6.14
N ARG A 231 11.59 29.95 5.99
CA ARG A 231 11.05 30.35 4.68
C ARG A 231 11.88 31.48 4.11
#